data_AF-G4ZZN2-F1
#
_entry.id   AF-G4ZZN2-F1
#
_cell.length_a   1.000
_cell.length_b   1.000
_cell.length_c   1.000
_cell.angle_alpha   90.00
_cell.angle_beta   90.00
_cell.angle_gamma   90.00
#
_symmetry.space_group_name_H-M   'P 1'
#
loop_
_entity.id
_entity.type
_entity.pdbx_description
1 polymer ?
#
loop_
_entity_poly.entity_id
_entity_poly.type
_entity_poly.pdbx_seq_one_letter_code
_entity_poly.pdbx_strand_id
1 'polypeptide(L)'
;ARTTGIGAFERMLEAENVSMNVIQACVRGDSSGKSLAAIMDRFGYYLDTYEGKKGKLASNTAISYFRNVKLWIFDEHPHLQVPTELNLLKQGKTLEKHCLKRANGGFTNKAPPCTKADLRSLIRYVYSTASVATDYEDAALACLM
;
A
#
# COMPACT_ATOMS: atom_id res chain seq x y z
N ALA A 1 10.43 11.53 -15.56
CA ALA A 1 9.47 11.25 -14.47
C ALA A 1 9.01 9.79 -14.48
N ARG A 2 8.51 9.27 -15.62
CA ARG A 2 8.03 7.88 -15.74
C ARG A 2 9.05 6.83 -15.32
N THR A 3 10.22 6.80 -15.96
CA THR A 3 11.31 5.87 -15.63
C THR A 3 11.74 5.96 -14.16
N THR A 4 11.80 7.17 -13.60
CA THR A 4 12.16 7.38 -12.19
C THR A 4 11.09 6.88 -11.23
N GLY A 5 9.82 7.02 -11.58
CA GLY A 5 8.70 6.47 -10.81
C GLY A 5 8.70 4.94 -10.83
N ILE A 6 8.95 4.34 -11.99
CA ILE A 6 9.09 2.88 -12.14
C ILE A 6 10.29 2.39 -11.31
N GLY A 7 11.44 3.05 -11.39
CA GLY A 7 12.59 2.71 -10.54
C GLY A 7 12.37 2.96 -9.04
N ALA A 8 11.40 3.78 -8.64
CA ALA A 8 10.97 3.87 -7.24
C ALA A 8 10.08 2.70 -6.84
N PHE A 9 9.22 2.24 -7.75
CA PHE A 9 8.38 1.06 -7.58
C PHE A 9 9.23 -0.22 -7.49
N GLU A 10 10.23 -0.40 -8.36
CA GLU A 10 11.16 -1.53 -8.30
C GLU A 10 11.91 -1.57 -6.96
N ARG A 11 12.39 -0.42 -6.46
CA ARG A 11 13.03 -0.35 -5.14
C ARG A 11 12.10 -0.71 -3.98
N MET A 12 10.81 -0.38 -4.09
CA MET A 12 9.82 -0.85 -3.10
C MET A 12 9.73 -2.36 -3.12
N LEU A 13 9.64 -2.97 -4.30
CA LEU A 13 9.57 -4.43 -4.45
C LEU A 13 10.83 -5.11 -3.88
N GLU A 14 12.00 -4.57 -4.17
CA GLU A 14 13.27 -5.04 -3.59
C GLU A 14 13.27 -4.96 -2.06
N ALA A 15 12.81 -3.84 -1.49
CA ALA A 15 12.72 -3.65 -0.04
C ALA A 15 11.75 -4.64 0.63
N GLU A 16 10.73 -5.10 -0.11
CA GLU A 16 9.75 -6.08 0.35
C GLU A 16 10.13 -7.52 -0.03
N ASN A 17 11.29 -7.71 -0.68
CA ASN A 17 11.75 -9.00 -1.19
C ASN A 17 10.73 -9.66 -2.14
N VAL A 18 10.03 -8.85 -2.94
CA VAL A 18 9.07 -9.28 -3.95
C VAL A 18 9.67 -9.07 -5.33
N SER A 19 9.50 -10.05 -6.23
CA SER A 19 9.95 -9.89 -7.63
C SER A 19 8.87 -9.26 -8.50
N MET A 20 9.29 -8.53 -9.53
CA MET A 20 8.37 -7.96 -10.54
C MET A 20 7.50 -9.03 -11.18
N ASN A 21 8.03 -10.23 -11.42
CA ASN A 21 7.29 -11.34 -12.02
C ASN A 21 6.09 -11.78 -11.17
N VAL A 22 6.24 -11.77 -9.83
CA VAL A 22 5.13 -12.09 -8.92
C VAL A 22 4.03 -11.04 -9.05
N ILE A 23 4.39 -9.76 -9.06
CA ILE A 23 3.44 -8.66 -9.23
C ILE A 23 2.69 -8.79 -10.57
N GLN A 24 3.41 -9.03 -11.66
CA GLN A 24 2.82 -9.21 -12.99
C GLN A 24 1.88 -10.42 -13.03
N ALA A 25 2.23 -11.54 -12.40
CA ALA A 25 1.37 -12.71 -12.29
C ALA A 25 0.09 -12.40 -11.49
N CYS A 26 0.21 -11.71 -10.34
CA CYS A 26 -0.93 -11.31 -9.52
C CYS A 26 -1.89 -10.37 -10.27
N VAL A 27 -1.34 -9.40 -11.01
CA VAL A 27 -2.13 -8.44 -11.78
C VAL A 27 -2.81 -9.12 -12.98
N ARG A 28 -2.10 -10.00 -13.69
CA ARG A 28 -2.65 -10.75 -14.84
C ARG A 28 -3.73 -11.76 -14.42
N GLY A 29 -3.59 -12.37 -13.25
CA GLY A 29 -4.55 -13.33 -12.72
C GLY A 29 -5.81 -12.71 -12.10
N ASP A 30 -5.84 -11.40 -11.89
CA ASP A 30 -6.95 -10.71 -11.22
C ASP A 30 -7.69 -9.74 -12.14
N SER A 31 -8.76 -10.22 -12.75
CA SER A 31 -9.66 -9.39 -13.56
C SER A 31 -10.47 -8.37 -12.75
N SER A 32 -10.55 -8.50 -11.42
CA SER A 32 -11.28 -7.57 -10.56
C SER A 32 -10.51 -6.27 -10.29
N GLY A 33 -9.20 -6.27 -10.54
CA GLY A 33 -8.32 -5.11 -10.28
C GLY A 33 -8.00 -4.88 -8.79
N LYS A 34 -8.44 -5.76 -7.89
CA LYS A 34 -8.17 -5.65 -6.44
C LYS A 34 -6.69 -5.80 -6.11
N SER A 35 -6.00 -6.75 -6.74
CA SER A 35 -4.56 -6.94 -6.62
C SER A 35 -3.82 -5.67 -7.04
N LEU A 36 -4.19 -5.09 -8.19
CA LEU A 36 -3.60 -3.83 -8.66
C LEU A 36 -3.85 -2.69 -7.65
N ALA A 37 -5.08 -2.56 -7.16
CA ALA A 37 -5.39 -1.55 -6.15
C ALA A 37 -4.57 -1.73 -4.87
N ALA A 38 -4.39 -2.96 -4.38
CA ALA A 38 -3.58 -3.24 -3.19
C ALA A 38 -2.10 -2.90 -3.40
N ILE A 39 -1.53 -3.28 -4.56
CA ILE A 39 -0.14 -2.99 -4.93
C ILE A 39 0.08 -1.48 -5.02
N MET A 40 -0.86 -0.75 -5.62
CA MET A 40 -0.77 0.71 -5.72
C MET A 40 -0.95 1.41 -4.38
N ASP A 41 -1.82 0.90 -3.50
CA ASP A 41 -1.96 1.40 -2.12
C ASP A 41 -0.63 1.31 -1.38
N ARG A 42 0.00 0.13 -1.48
CA ARG A 42 1.29 -0.15 -0.88
C ARG A 42 2.38 0.76 -1.41
N PHE A 43 2.38 1.01 -2.72
CA PHE A 43 3.30 1.97 -3.33
C PHE A 43 3.05 3.40 -2.85
N GLY A 44 1.80 3.82 -2.71
CA GLY A 44 1.45 5.10 -2.12
C GLY A 44 2.01 5.24 -0.70
N TYR A 45 1.83 4.22 0.14
CA TYR A 45 2.40 4.18 1.48
C TYR A 45 3.92 4.29 1.46
N TYR A 46 4.61 3.48 0.63
CA TYR A 46 6.06 3.53 0.48
C TYR A 46 6.54 4.94 0.13
N LEU A 47 5.90 5.62 -0.84
CA LEU A 47 6.25 6.99 -1.22
C LEU A 47 6.01 8.00 -0.10
N ASP A 48 4.98 7.81 0.72
CA ASP A 48 4.68 8.70 1.84
C ASP A 48 5.69 8.57 3.00
N THR A 49 6.18 7.35 3.22
CA THR A 49 7.14 7.05 4.29
C THR A 49 8.59 7.01 3.82
N TYR A 50 8.85 7.18 2.52
CA TYR A 50 10.19 7.10 1.96
C TYR A 50 11.11 8.20 2.53
N GLU A 51 12.22 7.76 3.14
CA GLU A 51 13.30 8.62 3.61
C GLU A 51 14.60 8.23 2.88
N GLY A 52 15.05 9.11 1.98
CA GLY A 52 16.31 8.94 1.26
C GLY A 52 17.45 9.74 1.91
N LYS A 53 18.62 9.71 1.27
CA LYS A 53 19.79 10.50 1.69
C LYS A 53 19.52 12.01 1.83
N LYS A 54 18.57 12.53 1.07
CA LYS A 54 18.14 13.96 1.11
C LYS A 54 16.90 14.18 1.98
N GLY A 55 16.58 13.22 2.85
CA GLY A 55 15.35 13.22 3.65
C GLY A 55 14.14 12.72 2.87
N LYS A 56 12.96 13.18 3.30
CA LYS A 56 11.66 12.76 2.78
C LYS A 56 11.45 13.19 1.34
N LEU A 57 10.69 12.38 0.59
CA LEU A 57 10.32 12.72 -0.77
C LEU A 57 9.44 13.98 -0.80
N ALA A 58 9.67 14.89 -1.75
CA ALA A 58 8.81 16.05 -1.93
C ALA A 58 7.40 15.62 -2.37
N SER A 59 6.36 16.26 -1.84
CA SER A 59 4.95 15.87 -2.05
C SER A 59 4.58 15.79 -3.54
N ASN A 60 4.98 16.79 -4.32
CA ASN A 60 4.77 16.81 -5.78
C ASN A 60 5.47 15.65 -6.51
N THR A 61 6.64 15.22 -6.01
CA THR A 61 7.40 14.11 -6.60
C THR A 61 6.75 12.77 -6.28
N ALA A 62 6.28 12.57 -5.05
CA ALA A 62 5.51 11.38 -4.66
C ALA A 62 4.26 11.22 -5.53
N ILE A 63 3.45 12.28 -5.66
CA ILE A 63 2.24 12.29 -6.49
C ILE A 63 2.58 12.00 -7.97
N SER A 64 3.66 12.59 -8.47
CA SER A 64 4.14 12.36 -9.84
C SER A 64 4.54 10.90 -10.06
N TYR A 65 5.28 10.28 -9.14
CA TYR A 65 5.67 8.87 -9.25
C TYR A 65 4.45 7.96 -9.23
N PHE A 66 3.53 8.14 -8.29
CA PHE A 66 2.29 7.38 -8.21
C PHE A 66 1.50 7.45 -9.53
N ARG A 67 1.32 8.67 -10.07
CA ARG A 67 0.63 8.88 -11.36
C ARG A 67 1.33 8.14 -12.50
N ASN A 68 2.66 8.23 -12.59
CA ASN A 68 3.41 7.64 -13.69
C ASN A 68 3.41 6.11 -13.64
N VAL A 69 3.49 5.51 -12.45
CA VAL A 69 3.40 4.05 -12.29
C VAL A 69 2.01 3.56 -12.63
N LYS A 70 0.96 4.27 -12.19
CA LYS A 70 -0.42 3.98 -12.60
C LYS A 70 -0.57 3.93 -14.11
N LEU A 71 -0.11 4.98 -14.80
CA LEU A 71 -0.20 5.06 -16.26
C LEU A 71 0.59 3.94 -16.94
N TRP A 72 1.80 3.66 -16.45
CA TRP A 72 2.60 2.55 -16.95
C TRP A 72 1.89 1.18 -16.82
N ILE A 73 1.27 0.90 -15.69
CA ILE A 73 0.52 -0.35 -15.51
C ILE A 73 -0.72 -0.41 -16.42
N PHE A 74 -1.40 0.71 -16.66
CA PHE A 74 -2.51 0.74 -17.62
C PHE A 74 -2.04 0.57 -19.06
N ASP A 75 -0.85 1.03 -19.41
CA ASP A 75 -0.26 0.77 -20.73
C ASP A 75 0.06 -0.73 -20.91
N GLU A 76 0.54 -1.41 -19.87
CA GLU A 76 0.83 -2.85 -19.87
C GLU A 76 -0.45 -3.72 -19.80
N HIS A 77 -1.47 -3.25 -19.08
CA HIS A 77 -2.72 -3.96 -18.80
C HIS A 77 -3.96 -3.06 -19.01
N PRO A 78 -4.30 -2.70 -20.26
CA PRO A 78 -5.40 -1.77 -20.54
C PRO A 78 -6.76 -2.22 -20.00
N HIS A 79 -7.00 -3.53 -19.96
CA HIS A 79 -8.24 -4.13 -19.46
C HIS A 79 -8.51 -3.84 -17.97
N LEU A 80 -7.48 -3.52 -17.18
CA LEU A 80 -7.62 -3.19 -15.76
C LEU A 80 -7.95 -1.72 -15.48
N GLN A 81 -7.91 -0.86 -16.51
CA GLN A 81 -8.22 0.55 -16.34
C GLN A 81 -9.65 0.74 -15.84
N VAL A 82 -10.63 0.21 -16.57
CA VAL A 82 -12.06 0.36 -16.26
C VAL A 82 -12.41 -0.09 -14.84
N PRO A 83 -12.00 -1.30 -14.37
CA PRO A 83 -12.35 -1.74 -13.02
C PRO A 83 -11.61 -0.99 -11.90
N THR A 84 -10.44 -0.40 -12.17
CA THR A 84 -9.54 0.08 -11.08
C THR A 84 -9.39 1.61 -11.03
N GLU A 85 -9.68 2.33 -12.11
CA GLU A 85 -9.37 3.77 -12.24
C GLU A 85 -9.94 4.62 -11.10
N LEU A 86 -11.20 4.41 -10.72
CA LEU A 86 -11.82 5.15 -9.63
C LEU A 86 -11.13 4.88 -8.28
N ASN A 87 -10.68 3.65 -8.04
CA ASN A 87 -9.99 3.28 -6.80
C ASN A 87 -8.60 3.93 -6.75
N LEU A 88 -7.81 3.79 -7.83
CA LEU A 88 -6.49 4.41 -7.90
C LEU A 88 -6.54 5.94 -7.84
N LEU A 89 -7.61 6.56 -8.35
CA LEU A 89 -7.84 8.00 -8.19
C LEU A 89 -8.07 8.38 -6.72
N LYS A 90 -8.86 7.60 -5.97
CA LYS A 90 -9.07 7.83 -4.53
C LYS A 90 -7.77 7.67 -3.76
N GLN A 91 -6.98 6.63 -4.04
CA GLN A 91 -5.67 6.40 -3.44
C GLN A 91 -4.69 7.54 -3.72
N GLY A 92 -4.63 8.02 -4.96
CA GLY A 92 -3.80 9.18 -5.32
C GLY A 92 -4.17 10.44 -4.54
N LYS A 93 -5.47 10.72 -4.35
CA LYS A 93 -5.95 11.84 -3.52
C LYS A 93 -5.62 11.65 -2.03
N THR A 94 -5.71 10.41 -1.54
CA THR A 94 -5.29 10.08 -0.18
C THR A 94 -3.81 10.37 0.00
N LEU A 95 -2.94 9.85 -0.88
CA LEU A 95 -1.50 10.11 -0.87
C LEU A 95 -1.18 11.62 -0.86
N GLU A 96 -1.83 12.40 -1.72
CA GLU A 96 -1.66 13.85 -1.78
C GLU A 96 -1.97 14.52 -0.42
N LYS A 97 -3.09 14.16 0.22
CA LYS A 97 -3.44 14.66 1.56
C LYS A 97 -2.39 14.28 2.60
N HIS A 98 -1.90 13.04 2.57
CA HIS A 98 -0.87 12.57 3.50
C HIS A 98 0.44 13.35 3.33
N CYS A 99 0.91 13.49 2.10
CA CYS A 99 2.12 14.24 1.77
C CYS A 99 2.01 15.74 2.14
N LEU A 100 0.84 16.37 1.94
CA LEU A 100 0.59 17.77 2.35
C LEU A 100 0.58 17.92 3.88
N LYS A 101 -0.11 17.03 4.60
CA LYS A 101 -0.10 17.04 6.07
C LYS A 101 1.31 16.85 6.62
N ARG A 102 2.11 15.98 6.01
CA ARG A 102 3.51 15.73 6.37
C ARG A 102 4.37 16.99 6.18
N ALA A 103 4.21 17.70 5.06
CA ALA A 103 4.93 18.95 4.80
C ALA A 103 4.56 20.07 5.80
N ASN A 104 3.30 20.12 6.21
CA ASN A 104 2.79 21.15 7.12
C ASN A 104 2.90 20.76 8.61
N GLY A 105 3.56 19.64 8.94
CA GLY A 105 3.71 19.17 10.33
C GLY A 105 2.45 18.59 11.00
N GLY A 106 1.36 18.40 10.25
CA GLY A 106 0.06 17.95 10.77
C GLY A 106 -0.05 16.44 11.08
N PHE A 107 1.04 15.68 11.00
CA PHE A 107 1.08 14.24 11.29
C PHE A 107 1.56 13.96 12.73
N THR A 108 0.93 14.62 13.71
CA THR A 108 1.30 14.52 15.13
C THR A 108 0.49 13.48 15.92
N ASN A 109 -0.64 13.02 15.40
CA ASN A 109 -1.51 12.06 16.08
C ASN A 109 -1.34 10.65 15.50
N LYS A 110 -0.14 10.06 15.68
CA LYS A 110 0.04 8.63 15.42
C LYS A 110 -0.46 7.87 16.65
N ALA A 111 -1.29 6.85 16.45
CA ALA A 111 -1.47 5.84 17.47
C ALA A 111 -0.08 5.21 17.77
N PRO A 112 0.20 4.85 19.04
CA PRO A 112 1.41 4.11 19.34
C PRO A 112 1.49 2.84 18.48
N PRO A 113 2.69 2.41 18.05
CA PRO A 113 2.85 1.18 17.28
C PRO A 113 2.21 0.00 18.02
N CYS A 114 1.43 -0.82 17.33
CA CYS A 114 0.93 -2.07 17.88
C CYS A 114 2.13 -2.93 18.26
N THR A 115 2.29 -3.23 19.55
CA THR A 115 3.35 -4.09 20.03
C THR A 115 2.92 -5.55 19.95
N LYS A 116 3.89 -6.47 20.03
CA LYS A 116 3.60 -7.91 20.13
C LYS A 116 2.74 -8.24 21.36
N ALA A 117 2.78 -7.43 22.42
CA ALA A 117 1.94 -7.59 23.60
C ALA A 117 0.48 -7.17 23.32
N ASP A 118 0.29 -6.10 22.55
CA ASP A 118 -1.04 -5.64 22.12
C ASP A 118 -1.68 -6.68 21.21
N LEU A 119 -0.92 -7.23 20.25
CA LEU A 119 -1.41 -8.28 19.36
C LEU A 119 -1.78 -9.56 20.12
N ARG A 120 -0.95 -9.99 21.09
CA ARG A 120 -1.28 -11.13 21.96
C ARG A 120 -2.54 -10.90 22.79
N SER A 121 -2.75 -9.66 23.24
CA SER A 121 -3.94 -9.29 24.03
C SER A 121 -5.19 -9.32 23.15
N LEU A 122 -5.09 -8.83 21.92
CA LEU A 122 -6.16 -8.92 20.91
C LEU A 122 -6.51 -10.38 20.61
N ILE A 123 -5.51 -11.22 20.28
CA ILE A 123 -5.72 -12.64 19.98
C ILE A 123 -6.38 -13.35 21.17
N ARG A 124 -5.88 -13.14 22.40
CA ARG A 124 -6.48 -13.73 23.61
C ARG A 124 -7.92 -13.29 23.79
N TYR A 125 -8.22 -12.02 23.55
CA TYR A 125 -9.57 -11.49 23.63
C TYR A 125 -10.49 -12.17 22.61
N VAL A 126 -10.10 -12.21 21.33
CA VAL A 126 -10.89 -12.85 20.26
C VAL A 126 -11.17 -14.32 20.59
N TYR A 127 -10.16 -15.10 21.01
CA TYR A 127 -10.37 -16.49 21.44
C TYR A 127 -11.29 -16.61 22.67
N SER A 128 -11.26 -15.66 23.61
CA SER A 128 -12.09 -15.70 24.81
C SER A 128 -13.57 -15.35 24.57
N THR A 129 -13.85 -14.61 23.49
CA THR A 129 -15.19 -14.18 23.11
C THR A 129 -15.73 -14.91 21.88
N ALA A 130 -14.92 -15.77 21.26
CA ALA A 130 -15.28 -16.52 20.06
C ALA A 130 -16.47 -17.43 20.32
N SER A 131 -17.49 -17.30 19.49
CA SER A 131 -18.74 -18.07 19.59
C SER A 131 -19.08 -18.82 18.30
N VAL A 132 -18.49 -18.41 17.16
CA VAL A 132 -18.69 -19.03 15.86
C VAL A 132 -17.35 -19.34 15.17
N ALA A 133 -17.37 -20.24 14.20
CA ALA A 133 -16.17 -20.72 13.51
C ALA A 133 -15.33 -19.59 12.88
N THR A 134 -15.98 -18.57 12.32
CA THR A 134 -15.31 -17.41 11.71
C THR A 134 -14.50 -16.60 12.71
N ASP A 135 -14.90 -16.55 13.98
CA ASP A 135 -14.15 -15.82 15.02
C ASP A 135 -12.77 -16.46 15.25
N TYR A 136 -12.70 -17.80 15.13
CA TYR A 136 -11.45 -18.54 15.26
C TYR A 136 -10.55 -18.37 14.02
N GLU A 137 -11.13 -18.22 12.83
CA GLU A 137 -10.40 -17.91 11.61
C GLU A 137 -9.75 -16.52 11.69
N ASP A 138 -10.50 -15.52 12.17
CA ASP A 138 -9.99 -14.16 12.40
C ASP A 138 -8.85 -14.15 13.43
N ALA A 139 -8.98 -14.93 14.52
CA ALA A 139 -7.93 -15.08 15.52
C ALA A 139 -6.67 -15.72 14.94
N ALA A 140 -6.82 -16.75 14.08
CA ALA A 140 -5.71 -17.40 13.40
C ALA A 140 -5.03 -16.45 12.40
N LEU A 141 -5.81 -15.63 11.68
CA LEU A 141 -5.28 -14.61 10.77
C LEU A 141 -4.46 -13.57 11.53
N ALA A 142 -4.95 -13.11 12.68
CA ALA A 142 -4.22 -12.19 13.55
C ALA A 142 -2.90 -12.77 14.09
N CYS A 143 -2.80 -14.10 14.25
CA CYS A 143 -1.56 -14.76 14.66
C CYS A 143 -0.46 -14.73 13.58
N LEU A 144 -0.83 -14.46 12.32
CA LEU A 144 0.11 -14.41 11.18
C LEU A 144 0.68 -13.00 10.94
N MET A 145 0.20 -11.99 11.67
CA MET A 145 0.69 -10.60 11.63
C MET A 145 1.86 -10.38 12.58
#